data_AF-A0A4D6NEQ3-F1
#
_entry.id   AF-A0A4D6NEQ3-F1
#
_cell.length_a   1.000
_cell.length_b   1.000
_cell.length_c   1.000
_cell.angle_alpha   90.00
_cell.angle_beta   90.00
_cell.angle_gamma   90.00
#
_symmetry.space_group_name_H-M   'P 1'
#
loop_
_entity.id
_entity.type
_entity.pdbx_description
1 polymer ?
#
loop_
_entity_poly.entity_id
_entity_poly.type
_entity_poly.pdbx_seq_one_letter_code
_entity_poly.pdbx_strand_id
1 'polypeptide(L)'
;MQLLLLVDLEFDYINPYDSTSRINKVVVPEFIVQGILCFVNLIAGHWFIFFLSLPSLYYNVRSYSRREHLADVTEIYNKLNSEKKKLLFKVAYLVAVFVIAVELQADTFNAMWTRAMVRANMN
;
A
#
# COMPACT_ATOMS: atom_id res chain seq x y z
N MET A 1 38.74 13.62 2.66
CA MET A 1 38.12 14.79 2.00
C MET A 1 37.50 14.43 0.65
N GLN A 2 38.16 13.64 -0.22
CA GLN A 2 37.59 13.23 -1.52
C GLN A 2 36.29 12.40 -1.41
N LEU A 3 36.12 11.62 -0.34
CA LEU A 3 34.95 10.75 -0.15
C LEU A 3 33.66 11.53 0.15
N LEU A 4 33.76 12.66 0.84
CA LEU A 4 32.62 13.57 1.09
C LEU A 4 32.14 14.20 -0.21
N LEU A 5 33.08 14.66 -1.03
CA LEU A 5 32.79 15.29 -2.33
C LEU A 5 32.19 14.28 -3.32
N LEU A 6 32.62 13.02 -3.26
CA LEU A 6 32.05 11.93 -4.07
C LEU A 6 30.63 11.56 -3.62
N VAL A 7 30.36 11.55 -2.32
CA VAL A 7 29.02 11.34 -1.76
C VAL A 7 28.06 12.49 -2.11
N ASP A 8 28.52 13.74 -2.06
CA ASP A 8 27.72 14.90 -2.52
C ASP A 8 27.42 14.82 -4.02
N LEU A 9 28.43 14.47 -4.85
CA LEU A 9 28.24 14.27 -6.29
C LEU A 9 27.32 13.08 -6.61
N GLU A 10 27.40 11.98 -5.86
CA GLU A 10 26.52 10.82 -6.03
C GLU A 10 25.08 11.13 -5.61
N PHE A 11 24.91 11.98 -4.60
CA PHE A 11 23.60 12.44 -4.15
C PHE A 11 22.96 13.43 -5.13
N ASP A 12 23.74 14.36 -5.72
CA ASP A 12 23.29 15.25 -6.81
C ASP A 12 23.08 14.51 -8.14
N TYR A 13 23.83 13.42 -8.38
CA TYR A 13 23.70 12.57 -9.57
C TYR A 13 22.59 11.52 -9.43
N ILE A 14 22.06 11.29 -8.23
CA ILE A 14 20.88 10.46 -8.02
C ILE A 14 19.70 11.11 -8.76
N ASN A 15 19.48 10.62 -9.99
CA ASN A 15 18.50 11.20 -10.88
C ASN A 15 17.12 11.10 -10.21
N PRO A 16 16.40 12.21 -10.03
CA PRO A 16 15.03 12.17 -9.51
C PRO A 16 14.16 11.22 -10.33
N TYR A 17 14.45 10.99 -11.62
CA TYR A 17 13.78 9.97 -12.43
C TYR A 17 14.00 8.53 -11.94
N ASP A 18 15.21 8.17 -11.52
CA ASP A 18 15.50 6.80 -11.07
C ASP A 18 14.91 6.55 -9.67
N SER A 19 14.95 7.57 -8.80
CA SER A 19 14.25 7.52 -7.52
C SER A 19 12.73 7.41 -7.68
N THR A 20 12.15 8.12 -8.64
CA THR A 20 10.70 8.09 -8.92
C THR A 20 10.28 6.78 -9.59
N SER A 21 11.11 6.23 -10.48
CA SER A 21 10.95 4.91 -11.12
C SER A 21 10.92 3.78 -10.08
N ARG A 22 11.86 3.79 -9.12
CA ARG A 22 11.90 2.79 -8.04
C ARG A 22 10.68 2.86 -7.13
N ILE A 23 10.22 4.06 -6.81
CA ILE A 23 9.00 4.26 -6.03
C ILE A 23 7.77 3.74 -6.81
N ASN A 24 7.67 4.05 -8.09
CA ASN A 24 6.53 3.61 -8.91
C ASN A 24 6.49 2.08 -9.08
N LYS A 25 7.66 1.43 -9.16
CA LYS A 25 7.77 -0.04 -9.21
C LYS A 25 7.27 -0.74 -7.95
N VAL A 26 7.42 -0.12 -6.78
CA VAL A 26 6.92 -0.68 -5.50
C VAL A 26 5.44 -0.38 -5.29
N VAL A 27 4.98 0.75 -5.81
CA VAL A 27 3.58 1.17 -5.71
C VAL A 27 2.64 0.26 -6.52
N VAL A 28 3.02 -0.22 -7.71
CA VAL A 28 2.21 -1.14 -8.54
C VAL A 28 1.80 -2.44 -7.81
N PRO A 29 2.71 -3.22 -7.18
CA PRO A 29 2.31 -4.41 -6.43
C PRO A 29 1.45 -4.07 -5.21
N GLU A 30 1.67 -2.93 -4.54
CA GLU A 30 0.80 -2.48 -3.44
C GLU A 30 -0.66 -2.28 -3.88
N PHE A 31 -0.87 -1.68 -5.05
CA PHE A 31 -2.21 -1.54 -5.64
C PHE A 31 -2.92 -2.88 -5.83
N ILE A 32 -2.20 -3.88 -6.34
CA ILE A 32 -2.73 -5.21 -6.62
C ILE A 32 -3.13 -5.89 -5.30
N VAL A 33 -2.23 -5.85 -4.30
CA VAL A 33 -2.50 -6.43 -2.98
C VAL A 33 -3.71 -5.76 -2.33
N GLN A 34 -3.83 -4.43 -2.41
CA GLN A 34 -4.97 -3.71 -1.84
C GLN A 34 -6.30 -4.05 -2.52
N GLY A 35 -6.29 -4.22 -3.85
CA GLY A 35 -7.48 -4.65 -4.60
C GLY A 35 -7.94 -6.05 -4.20
N ILE A 36 -6.99 -6.99 -4.09
CA ILE A 36 -7.28 -8.36 -3.64
C ILE A 36 -7.82 -8.34 -2.20
N LEU A 37 -7.16 -7.60 -1.29
CA LEU A 37 -7.58 -7.52 0.11
C LEU A 37 -9.00 -6.96 0.25
N CYS A 38 -9.34 -5.92 -0.54
CA CYS A 38 -10.67 -5.33 -0.56
C CYS A 38 -11.73 -6.34 -1.04
N PHE A 39 -11.43 -7.09 -2.11
CA PHE A 39 -12.33 -8.11 -2.65
C PHE A 39 -12.54 -9.29 -1.69
N VAL A 40 -11.47 -9.78 -1.05
CA VAL A 40 -11.56 -10.84 -0.04
C VAL A 40 -12.40 -10.41 1.16
N ASN A 41 -12.21 -9.18 1.66
CA ASN A 41 -13.01 -8.66 2.78
C ASN A 41 -14.49 -8.46 2.41
N LEU A 42 -14.78 -8.11 1.15
CA LEU A 42 -16.15 -8.02 0.64
C LEU A 42 -16.83 -9.39 0.66
N ILE A 43 -16.15 -10.44 0.19
CA ILE A 43 -16.66 -11.82 0.20
C ILE A 43 -16.80 -12.35 1.63
N ALA A 44 -15.84 -12.02 2.51
CA ALA A 44 -15.88 -12.41 3.93
C ALA A 44 -17.00 -11.72 4.72
N GLY A 45 -17.65 -10.70 4.17
CA GLY A 45 -18.73 -9.96 4.84
C GLY A 45 -18.22 -8.96 5.89
N HIS A 46 -16.96 -8.55 5.82
CA HIS A 46 -16.36 -7.57 6.72
C HIS A 46 -16.52 -6.14 6.18
N TRP A 47 -17.74 -5.62 6.29
CA TRP A 47 -18.13 -4.31 5.76
C TRP A 47 -17.31 -3.14 6.31
N PHE A 48 -16.89 -3.21 7.58
CA PHE A 48 -16.13 -2.12 8.22
C PHE A 48 -14.73 -1.94 7.61
N ILE A 49 -13.99 -3.04 7.40
CA ILE A 49 -12.66 -3.01 6.76
C ILE A 49 -12.78 -2.64 5.27
N PHE A 50 -13.86 -3.07 4.62
CA PHE A 50 -14.16 -2.66 3.24
C PHE A 50 -14.37 -1.14 3.13
N PHE A 51 -15.17 -0.54 4.02
CA PHE A 51 -15.35 0.92 4.05
C PHE A 51 -14.06 1.67 4.37
N LEU A 52 -13.19 1.11 5.20
CA LEU A 52 -11.89 1.70 5.52
C LEU A 52 -10.92 1.63 4.32
N SER A 53 -10.98 0.57 3.52
CA SER A 53 -10.12 0.36 2.34
C SER A 53 -10.64 1.03 1.06
N LEU A 54 -11.92 1.37 0.99
CA LEU A 54 -12.60 2.03 -0.14
C LEU A 54 -11.99 3.41 -0.53
N PRO A 55 -11.76 4.36 0.40
CA PRO A 55 -11.18 5.67 0.08
C PRO A 55 -9.80 5.54 -0.54
N SER A 56 -8.99 4.63 -0.01
CA SER A 56 -7.66 4.33 -0.53
C SER A 56 -7.73 3.69 -1.91
N LEU A 57 -8.62 2.72 -2.11
CA LEU A 57 -8.83 2.07 -3.41
C LEU A 57 -9.36 3.07 -4.45
N TYR A 58 -10.28 3.95 -4.09
CA TYR A 58 -10.80 4.99 -4.99
C TYR A 58 -9.73 5.98 -5.40
N TYR A 59 -8.94 6.48 -4.45
CA TYR A 59 -7.80 7.36 -4.74
C TYR A 59 -6.79 6.66 -5.66
N ASN A 60 -6.61 5.37 -5.42
CA ASN A 60 -5.73 4.53 -6.16
C ASN A 60 -6.18 4.29 -7.61
N VAL A 61 -7.42 3.88 -7.82
CA VAL A 61 -8.04 3.67 -9.14
C VAL A 61 -8.13 4.99 -9.90
N ARG A 62 -8.44 6.10 -9.23
CA ARG A 62 -8.44 7.43 -9.84
C ARG A 62 -7.05 7.83 -10.33
N SER A 63 -6.00 7.55 -9.55
CA SER A 63 -4.61 7.78 -9.95
C SER A 63 -4.21 6.90 -11.14
N TYR A 64 -4.56 5.62 -11.12
CA TYR A 64 -4.29 4.68 -12.20
C TYR A 64 -5.03 5.04 -13.51
N SER A 65 -6.30 5.42 -13.40
CA SER A 65 -7.13 5.85 -14.52
C SER A 65 -6.68 7.19 -15.09
N ARG A 66 -5.95 8.00 -14.32
CA ARG A 66 -5.46 9.29 -14.79
C ARG A 66 -4.29 9.19 -15.75
N ARG A 67 -3.57 8.05 -15.85
CA ARG A 67 -2.44 7.80 -16.77
C ARG A 67 -1.68 9.07 -17.18
N GLU A 68 -1.35 9.93 -16.22
CA GLU A 68 -0.65 11.17 -16.50
C GLU A 68 0.83 10.82 -16.63
N HIS A 69 1.23 10.49 -17.85
CA HIS A 69 2.63 10.56 -18.30
C HIS A 69 3.21 11.99 -18.22
N LEU A 70 2.49 12.95 -17.64
CA LEU A 70 2.76 14.38 -17.56
C LEU A 70 2.18 14.93 -16.24
N ALA A 71 2.67 14.48 -15.10
CA ALA A 71 2.59 15.31 -13.89
C ALA A 71 3.82 16.23 -13.96
N ASP A 72 3.56 17.46 -14.40
CA ASP A 72 4.50 18.57 -14.58
C ASP A 72 5.69 18.52 -13.60
N VAL A 73 6.87 18.22 -14.15
CA VAL A 73 8.13 17.94 -13.44
C VAL A 73 8.59 19.16 -12.63
N THR A 74 8.05 20.33 -12.93
CA THR A 74 8.54 21.62 -12.44
C THR A 74 8.07 21.98 -11.01
N GLU A 75 7.00 21.35 -10.49
CA GLU A 75 6.48 21.63 -9.13
C GLU A 75 6.85 20.55 -8.08
N ILE A 76 7.22 19.34 -8.54
CA ILE A 76 7.50 18.17 -7.70
C ILE A 76 8.80 18.32 -6.90
N TYR A 77 9.80 19.03 -7.44
CA TYR A 77 11.11 19.16 -6.79
C TYR A 77 11.04 19.98 -5.48
N ASN A 78 10.13 20.95 -5.39
CA ASN A 78 10.02 21.83 -4.22
C ASN A 78 9.13 21.25 -3.08
N LYS A 79 8.31 20.23 -3.38
CA LYS A 79 7.43 19.56 -2.40
C LYS A 79 7.81 18.10 -2.10
N LEU A 80 8.93 17.62 -2.65
CA LEU A 80 9.34 16.21 -2.62
C LEU A 80 9.44 15.63 -1.20
N ASN A 81 9.90 16.41 -0.22
CA ASN A 81 10.05 15.92 1.14
C ASN A 81 8.70 15.72 1.86
N SER A 82 7.72 16.58 1.56
CA SER A 82 6.36 16.48 2.11
C SER A 82 5.53 15.40 1.40
N GLU A 83 5.72 15.23 0.09
CA GLU A 83 5.10 14.14 -0.67
C GLU A 83 5.70 12.77 -0.30
N LYS A 84 7.03 12.69 -0.06
CA LYS A 84 7.67 11.48 0.51
C LYS A 84 7.04 11.11 1.86
N LYS A 85 6.79 12.09 2.73
CA LYS A 85 6.09 11.85 4.02
C LYS A 85 4.66 11.37 3.83
N LYS A 86 3.91 11.93 2.89
CA LYS A 86 2.55 11.46 2.56
C LYS A 86 2.55 10.06 1.98
N LEU A 87 3.52 9.74 1.12
CA LEU A 87 3.67 8.41 0.55
C LEU A 87 4.00 7.38 1.64
N LEU A 88 4.96 7.69 2.52
CA LEU A 88 5.27 6.86 3.69
C LEU A 88 4.05 6.67 4.59
N PHE A 89 3.27 7.74 4.83
CA PHE A 89 2.04 7.64 5.61
C PHE A 89 1.00 6.75 4.92
N LYS A 90 0.87 6.84 3.59
CA LYS A 90 -0.03 6.00 2.79
C LYS A 90 0.37 4.52 2.82
N VAL A 91 1.67 4.22 2.71
CA VAL A 91 2.21 2.85 2.83
C VAL A 91 2.04 2.33 4.27
N ALA A 92 2.34 3.14 5.28
CA ALA A 92 2.13 2.77 6.68
C ALA A 92 0.66 2.46 6.97
N TYR A 93 -0.25 3.28 6.45
CA TYR A 93 -1.69 3.04 6.53
C TYR A 93 -2.09 1.74 5.81
N LEU A 94 -1.56 1.48 4.62
CA LEU A 94 -1.79 0.24 3.88
C LEU A 94 -1.36 -0.99 4.69
N VAL A 95 -0.15 -0.96 5.24
CA VAL A 95 0.40 -2.05 6.06
C VAL A 95 -0.45 -2.25 7.31
N ALA A 96 -0.89 -1.18 7.96
CA ALA A 96 -1.78 -1.28 9.12
C ALA A 96 -3.12 -1.95 8.75
N VAL A 97 -3.74 -1.54 7.64
CA VAL A 97 -4.99 -2.17 7.14
C VAL A 97 -4.76 -3.64 6.77
N PHE A 98 -3.61 -3.97 6.18
CA PHE A 98 -3.26 -5.35 5.85
C PHE A 98 -3.13 -6.22 7.09
N VAL A 99 -2.42 -5.76 8.12
CA VAL A 99 -2.27 -6.50 9.39
C VAL A 99 -3.64 -6.71 10.04
N ILE A 100 -4.47 -5.67 10.15
CA ILE A 100 -5.81 -5.77 10.74
C ILE A 100 -6.69 -6.77 9.96
N ALA A 101 -6.61 -6.78 8.62
CA ALA A 101 -7.36 -7.70 7.79
C ALA A 101 -6.93 -9.16 8.00
N VAL A 102 -5.64 -9.43 8.16
CA VAL A 102 -5.11 -10.78 8.42
C VAL A 102 -5.56 -11.29 9.79
N GLU A 103 -5.47 -10.46 10.83
CA GLU A 103 -5.92 -10.82 12.18
C GLU A 103 -7.42 -11.19 12.18
N LEU A 104 -8.27 -10.37 11.53
CA LEU A 104 -9.70 -10.65 11.46
C LEU A 104 -10.03 -11.94 10.70
N GLN A 105 -9.25 -12.25 9.65
CA GLN A 105 -9.39 -13.51 8.92
C GLN A 105 -8.95 -14.72 9.76
N ALA A 106 -7.89 -14.58 10.55
CA ALA A 106 -7.44 -15.63 11.46
C ALA A 106 -8.51 -15.95 12.53
N ASP A 107 -9.15 -14.92 13.10
CA ASP A 107 -10.23 -15.10 14.08
C ASP A 107 -11.44 -15.84 13.49
N THR A 108 -11.89 -15.43 12.29
CA THR A 108 -13.01 -16.09 11.62
C THR A 108 -12.71 -17.54 11.25
N PHE A 109 -11.48 -17.82 10.81
CA PHE A 109 -11.03 -19.19 10.53
C PHE A 109 -10.97 -20.04 11.80
N ASN A 110 -10.41 -19.51 12.89
CA ASN A 110 -10.33 -20.21 14.17
C ASN A 110 -11.71 -20.53 14.75
N ALA A 111 -12.66 -19.59 14.64
CA ALA A 111 -14.05 -19.80 15.03
C ALA A 111 -14.73 -20.90 14.18
N MET A 112 -14.47 -20.93 12.86
CA MET A 112 -14.99 -21.97 11.98
C MET A 112 -14.42 -23.35 12.29
N TRP A 113 -13.10 -23.44 12.48
CA TRP A 113 -12.40 -24.68 12.84
C TRP A 113 -12.89 -25.24 14.18
N THR A 114 -13.04 -24.38 15.19
CA THR A 114 -13.54 -24.79 16.51
C THR A 114 -14.96 -25.35 16.41
N ARG A 115 -15.85 -24.70 15.64
CA ARG A 115 -17.22 -25.20 15.41
C ARG A 115 -17.23 -26.52 14.66
N ALA A 116 -16.34 -26.73 13.69
CA ALA A 116 -16.22 -27.98 12.95
C ALA A 116 -15.71 -29.13 13.83
N MET A 117 -14.68 -28.89 14.66
CA MET A 117 -14.16 -29.87 15.63
C MET A 117 -15.21 -30.28 16.66
N VAL A 118 -15.94 -29.31 17.23
CA VAL A 118 -17.02 -29.59 18.19
C VAL A 118 -18.11 -30.44 17.55
N ARG A 119 -18.50 -30.16 16.30
CA ARG A 119 -19.46 -30.97 15.54
C ARG A 119 -18.94 -32.38 15.24
N ALA A 120 -17.65 -32.52 14.94
CA ALA A 120 -17.03 -33.82 14.65
C ALA A 120 -16.87 -34.70 15.91
N ASN A 121 -16.70 -34.10 17.09
CA ASN A 121 -16.56 -34.83 18.36
C ASN A 121 -17.92 -35.21 19.01
N MET A 122 -19.03 -34.65 18.52
CA MET A 122 -20.39 -34.95 19.00
C MET A 122 -21.12 -36.03 18.16
N ASN A 123 -20.50 -36.52 17.09
CA ASN A 123 -20.99 -37.63 16.25
C ASN A 123 -20.16 -38.89 16.49
#